data_AF-A0A9P7FLQ6-F1
#
_entry.id   AF-A0A9P7FLQ6-F1
#
_cell.length_a   1.000
_cell.length_b   1.000
_cell.length_c   1.000
_cell.angle_alpha   90.00
_cell.angle_beta   90.00
_cell.angle_gamma   90.00
#
_symmetry.space_group_name_H-M   'P 1'
#
loop_
_entity.id
_entity.type
_entity.pdbx_description
1 polymer ?
#
loop_
_entity_poly.entity_id
_entity_poly.type
_entity_poly.pdbx_seq_one_letter_code
_entity_poly.pdbx_strand_id
1 'polypeptide(L)'
;MLGDNPMQSEFACHIGLRGRKFCRICHVEGDVEGAEAESSEVQESDPVDSDAGSVASGTSNRSKAGNAKRSQKKSETMAQMVQRVTNFISIGPLRNRTETRNILKSQFVEACRVGGNAEFKRLKTLHGIKDTFQAFFLDCLFAISTRCNIPKKHREKTMAELRKAFPTEITSPVWRIKDFDPHSDTPVEILHVILLGFVKYFWRDAIYRLSSEQRDILIARLSCFDTSGLGIPPLSGSTLVTYAGSLTGRDFCAIAQVAPFVLYDLLEKDLLEAWNALGILVPLVWQPQMDDDVHQHI
;
A
#
# COMPACT_ATOMS: atom_id res chain seq x y z
N MET A 1 -0.17 -9.93 -11.79
CA MET A 1 0.60 -8.84 -11.16
C MET A 1 -0.33 -8.10 -10.23
N LEU A 2 -0.23 -8.33 -8.93
CA LEU A 2 -0.91 -7.47 -7.96
C LEU A 2 -0.13 -6.15 -7.96
N GLY A 3 -0.81 -5.03 -8.27
CA GLY A 3 -0.19 -3.71 -8.23
C GLY A 3 0.41 -3.44 -6.86
N ASP A 4 1.48 -2.65 -6.82
CA ASP A 4 2.10 -2.28 -5.56
C ASP A 4 1.09 -1.51 -4.71
N ASN A 5 0.69 -2.07 -3.57
CA ASN A 5 -0.21 -1.43 -2.62
C ASN A 5 0.56 -0.25 -1.99
N PRO A 6 0.18 1.02 -2.25
CA PRO A 6 0.92 2.17 -1.76
C PRO A 6 1.12 2.13 -0.24
N MET A 7 0.15 1.60 0.51
CA MET A 7 0.24 1.44 1.96
C MET A 7 1.29 0.40 2.37
N GLN A 8 1.48 -0.67 1.60
CA GLN A 8 2.50 -1.69 1.89
C GLN A 8 3.91 -1.18 1.58
N SER A 9 4.07 -0.39 0.52
CA SER A 9 5.34 0.30 0.26
C SER A 9 5.69 1.28 1.38
N GLU A 10 4.70 1.99 1.93
CA GLU A 10 4.90 2.86 3.09
C GLU A 10 5.34 2.07 4.34
N PHE A 11 4.65 0.96 4.67
CA PHE A 11 5.04 0.10 5.78
C PHE A 11 6.45 -0.51 5.61
N ALA A 12 6.86 -0.80 4.38
CA ALA A 12 8.19 -1.27 4.05
C ALA A 12 9.24 -0.15 3.97
N CYS A 13 8.83 1.11 4.17
CA CYS A 13 9.66 2.30 3.99
C CYS A 13 10.33 2.32 2.59
N HIS A 14 9.60 1.93 1.54
CA HIS A 14 10.12 1.72 0.21
C HIS A 14 9.68 2.82 -0.77
N ILE A 15 10.60 3.36 -1.58
CA ILE A 15 10.35 4.52 -2.47
C ILE A 15 9.92 4.14 -3.89
N GLY A 16 9.67 2.86 -4.14
CA GLY A 16 9.24 2.33 -5.43
C GLY A 16 10.27 2.58 -6.54
N LEU A 17 9.78 2.97 -7.73
CA LEU A 17 10.59 3.24 -8.92
C LEU A 17 11.58 4.41 -8.79
N ARG A 18 11.53 5.16 -7.69
CA ARG A 18 12.51 6.23 -7.40
C ARG A 18 13.84 5.69 -6.87
N GLY A 19 13.89 4.41 -6.47
CA GLY A 19 15.10 3.73 -6.03
C GLY A 19 15.75 2.91 -7.15
N ARG A 20 17.06 2.66 -7.02
CA ARG A 20 17.79 1.71 -7.89
C ARG A 20 17.25 0.29 -7.72
N LYS A 21 16.99 -0.08 -6.47
CA LYS A 21 16.26 -1.29 -6.11
C LYS A 21 14.80 -0.91 -5.91
N PHE A 22 13.97 -1.20 -6.91
CA PHE A 22 12.62 -0.64 -7.01
C PHE A 22 11.52 -1.55 -6.47
N CYS A 23 11.83 -2.81 -6.13
CA CYS A 23 10.86 -3.71 -5.51
C CYS A 23 10.94 -3.64 -3.99
N ARG A 24 9.77 -3.51 -3.34
CA ARG A 24 9.68 -3.57 -1.88
C ARG A 24 9.94 -4.97 -1.31
N ILE A 25 9.77 -6.03 -2.10
CA ILE A 25 9.89 -7.43 -1.64
C ILE A 25 11.33 -7.95 -1.84
N CYS A 26 12.01 -7.54 -2.90
CA CYS A 26 13.32 -8.06 -3.26
C CYS A 26 14.31 -6.98 -3.71
N HIS A 27 15.56 -7.37 -3.87
CA HIS A 27 16.67 -6.53 -4.32
C HIS A 27 16.81 -6.49 -5.85
N VAL A 28 15.75 -6.74 -6.60
CA VAL A 28 15.77 -6.55 -8.05
C VAL A 28 16.13 -5.09 -8.38
N GLU A 29 17.02 -4.95 -9.34
CA GLU A 29 17.63 -3.68 -9.73
C GLU A 29 17.20 -3.32 -11.15
N GLY A 30 16.92 -2.03 -11.37
CA GLY A 30 16.75 -1.48 -12.71
C GLY A 30 18.07 -0.89 -13.22
N ASP A 31 18.27 -0.89 -14.54
CA ASP A 31 19.36 -0.14 -15.14
C ASP A 31 19.13 1.36 -14.91
N VAL A 32 19.86 1.93 -13.96
CA VAL A 32 19.87 3.38 -13.73
C VAL A 32 20.84 4.02 -14.71
N GLU A 33 20.43 4.18 -15.96
CA GLU A 33 21.06 5.17 -16.84
C GLU A 33 20.78 6.57 -16.28
N GLY A 34 21.70 7.10 -15.45
CA GLY A 34 21.62 8.45 -14.90
C GLY A 34 22.12 8.66 -13.47
N ALA A 35 22.95 7.77 -12.91
CA ALA A 35 23.60 7.98 -11.61
C ALA A 35 24.83 8.92 -11.68
N GLU A 36 24.90 9.83 -12.65
CA GLU A 36 25.75 11.00 -12.52
C GLU A 36 24.96 12.09 -11.80
N ALA A 37 25.57 12.58 -10.72
CA ALA A 37 25.01 13.56 -9.82
C ALA A 37 24.62 14.86 -10.55
N GLU A 38 23.37 14.99 -10.97
CA GLU A 38 22.73 16.30 -11.07
C GLU A 38 22.03 16.57 -9.74
N SER A 39 22.75 17.25 -8.85
CA SER A 39 22.18 18.03 -7.76
C SER A 39 21.36 19.18 -8.36
N SER A 40 20.20 18.87 -8.94
CA SER A 40 19.20 19.90 -9.19
C SER A 40 18.41 20.07 -7.91
N GLU A 41 18.59 21.24 -7.28
CA GLU A 41 17.72 21.74 -6.23
C GLU A 41 16.28 21.82 -6.77
N VAL A 42 15.52 20.75 -6.63
CA VAL A 42 14.06 20.84 -6.63
C VAL A 42 13.70 21.07 -5.18
N GLN A 43 13.29 22.29 -4.84
CA GLN A 43 12.57 22.56 -3.61
C GLN A 43 11.36 21.63 -3.56
N GLU A 44 11.41 20.60 -2.71
CA GLU A 44 10.22 19.85 -2.29
C GLU A 44 9.42 20.81 -1.39
N SER A 45 8.45 21.50 -1.99
CA SER A 45 7.26 21.92 -1.25
C SER A 45 6.31 20.73 -1.27
N ASP A 46 6.24 19.99 -0.16
CA ASP A 46 5.27 18.91 0.03
C ASP A 46 3.86 19.51 0.06
N PRO A 47 2.96 19.18 -0.90
CA PRO A 47 1.54 19.32 -0.64
C PRO A 47 1.13 18.12 0.20
N VAL A 48 0.69 18.39 1.42
CA VAL A 48 -0.25 17.52 2.14
C VAL A 48 -1.47 17.36 1.25
N ASP A 49 -1.68 16.18 0.69
CA ASP A 49 -2.98 15.79 0.16
C ASP A 49 -3.27 14.32 0.45
N SER A 50 -4.13 14.13 1.44
CA SER A 50 -5.06 13.01 1.46
C SER A 50 -6.07 13.26 0.35
N ASP A 51 -6.05 12.48 -0.74
CA ASP A 51 -7.30 11.97 -1.26
C ASP A 51 -7.11 10.82 -2.25
N ALA A 52 -7.94 9.80 -2.06
CA ALA A 52 -8.11 8.69 -2.96
C ALA A 52 -8.97 9.13 -4.15
N GLY A 53 -8.46 8.98 -5.37
CA GLY A 53 -9.24 9.25 -6.57
C GLY A 53 -8.53 8.76 -7.83
N SER A 54 -8.91 7.57 -8.31
CA SER A 54 -8.60 7.13 -9.67
C SER A 54 -9.42 7.94 -10.67
N VAL A 55 -8.80 8.45 -11.74
CA VAL A 55 -9.37 8.46 -13.09
C VAL A 55 -8.28 8.69 -14.13
N ALA A 56 -8.31 7.88 -15.18
CA ALA A 56 -7.62 8.11 -16.44
C ALA A 56 -8.34 9.20 -17.25
N SER A 57 -7.61 10.11 -17.89
CA SER A 57 -7.69 10.35 -19.35
C SER A 57 -6.75 11.50 -19.72
N GLY A 58 -6.19 11.42 -20.93
CA GLY A 58 -5.33 12.44 -21.47
C GLY A 58 -6.09 13.69 -21.90
N THR A 59 -5.47 14.84 -21.73
CA THR A 59 -5.55 15.93 -22.71
C THR A 59 -4.38 16.87 -22.49
N SER A 60 -3.64 17.10 -23.56
CA SER A 60 -2.56 18.06 -23.65
C SER A 60 -3.08 19.48 -23.45
N ASN A 61 -2.46 20.25 -22.55
CA ASN A 61 -2.42 21.69 -22.73
C ASN A 61 -1.04 22.27 -22.40
N ARG A 62 -0.58 23.09 -23.33
CA ARG A 62 0.80 23.51 -23.54
C ARG A 62 0.94 24.93 -22.99
N SER A 63 1.78 25.11 -21.97
CA SER A 63 2.20 26.43 -21.51
C SER A 63 3.72 26.49 -21.51
N LYS A 64 4.25 27.44 -22.29
CA LYS A 64 5.67 27.67 -22.56
C LYS A 64 6.39 28.20 -21.33
N ALA A 65 7.49 27.55 -20.92
CA ALA A 65 8.56 28.19 -20.17
C ALA A 65 9.89 27.44 -20.34
N GLY A 66 10.95 28.17 -20.69
CA GLY A 66 12.36 27.85 -20.42
C GLY A 66 13.02 26.71 -21.23
N ASN A 67 13.77 27.07 -22.27
CA ASN A 67 14.69 26.16 -22.97
C ASN A 67 15.87 25.77 -22.06
N ALA A 68 15.76 24.64 -21.36
CA ALA A 68 16.93 23.86 -20.95
C ALA A 68 17.20 22.82 -22.05
N LYS A 69 18.43 22.76 -22.56
CA LYS A 69 18.85 21.75 -23.56
C LYS A 69 18.66 20.35 -22.96
N ARG A 70 17.52 19.72 -23.22
CA ARG A 70 17.32 18.29 -22.99
C ARG A 70 18.36 17.54 -23.82
N SER A 71 19.35 16.94 -23.15
CA SER A 71 20.22 15.93 -23.75
C SER A 71 19.33 14.95 -24.51
N GLN A 72 19.62 14.79 -25.81
CA GLN A 72 18.83 13.98 -26.71
C GLN A 72 19.05 12.51 -26.33
N LYS A 73 18.20 12.00 -25.43
CA LYS A 73 18.28 10.65 -24.89
C LYS A 73 18.26 9.67 -26.06
N LYS A 74 19.33 8.88 -26.21
CA LYS A 74 19.40 7.87 -27.28
C LYS A 74 18.19 6.95 -27.16
N SER A 75 17.55 6.65 -28.30
CA SER A 75 16.46 5.69 -28.33
C SER A 75 16.98 4.32 -27.89
N GLU A 76 16.31 3.73 -26.90
CA GLU A 76 16.57 2.38 -26.41
C GLU A 76 16.49 1.39 -27.59
N THR A 77 17.46 0.49 -27.70
CA THR A 77 17.41 -0.62 -28.67
C THR A 77 16.43 -1.70 -28.21
N MET A 78 15.93 -2.54 -29.11
CA MET A 78 15.08 -3.68 -28.72
C MET A 78 15.78 -4.61 -27.71
N ALA A 79 17.09 -4.81 -27.84
CA ALA A 79 17.86 -5.61 -26.89
C ALA A 79 17.88 -4.97 -25.49
N GLN A 80 18.09 -3.66 -25.40
CA GLN A 80 18.03 -2.92 -24.13
C GLN A 80 16.61 -2.94 -23.53
N MET A 81 15.58 -2.81 -24.35
CA MET A 81 14.19 -2.92 -23.91
C MET A 81 13.87 -4.30 -23.34
N VAL A 82 14.27 -5.37 -24.04
CA VAL A 82 14.12 -6.75 -23.57
C VAL A 82 14.88 -6.95 -22.26
N GLN A 83 16.10 -6.44 -22.14
CA GLN A 83 16.88 -6.53 -20.91
C GLN A 83 16.21 -5.79 -19.75
N ARG A 84 15.73 -4.56 -19.97
CA ARG A 84 15.04 -3.76 -18.96
C ARG A 84 13.76 -4.43 -18.48
N VAL A 85 12.95 -4.97 -19.40
CA VAL A 85 11.74 -5.73 -19.05
C VAL A 85 12.10 -7.01 -18.31
N THR A 86 13.12 -7.73 -18.76
CA THR A 86 13.60 -8.95 -18.10
C THR A 86 14.06 -8.67 -16.68
N ASN A 87 14.86 -7.62 -16.48
CA ASN A 87 15.26 -7.15 -15.15
C ASN A 87 14.04 -6.77 -14.32
N PHE A 88 13.05 -6.07 -14.90
CA PHE A 88 11.84 -5.63 -14.20
C PHE A 88 11.00 -6.80 -13.67
N ILE A 89 10.86 -7.89 -14.43
CA ILE A 89 10.07 -9.06 -14.05
C ILE A 89 10.87 -10.11 -13.26
N SER A 90 12.18 -9.93 -13.15
CA SER A 90 13.05 -10.85 -12.40
C SER A 90 12.87 -10.69 -10.90
N ILE A 91 13.09 -11.78 -10.16
CA ILE A 91 13.05 -11.78 -8.71
C ILE A 91 14.48 -11.74 -8.20
N GLY A 92 14.82 -10.67 -7.48
CA GLY A 92 16.11 -10.57 -6.78
C GLY A 92 16.09 -11.30 -5.43
N PRO A 93 17.20 -11.27 -4.68
CA PRO A 93 17.23 -11.73 -3.29
C PRO A 93 16.15 -11.05 -2.45
N LEU A 94 15.46 -11.80 -1.59
CA LEU A 94 14.38 -11.25 -0.76
C LEU A 94 14.94 -10.29 0.29
N ARG A 95 14.22 -9.19 0.49
CA ARG A 95 14.44 -8.27 1.61
C ARG A 95 13.87 -8.89 2.88
N ASN A 96 14.35 -8.40 4.03
CA ASN A 96 13.77 -8.74 5.32
C ASN A 96 13.80 -7.54 6.26
N ARG A 97 12.98 -7.63 7.31
CA ARG A 97 12.85 -6.61 8.36
C ARG A 97 14.19 -6.17 8.95
N THR A 98 15.08 -7.11 9.26
CA THR A 98 16.36 -6.81 9.94
C THR A 98 17.27 -5.99 9.05
N GLU A 99 17.36 -6.35 7.78
CA GLU A 99 18.15 -5.63 6.79
C GLU A 99 17.69 -4.18 6.64
N THR A 100 16.40 -3.94 6.43
CA THR A 100 15.86 -2.59 6.24
C THR A 100 16.08 -1.72 7.49
N ARG A 101 15.92 -2.28 8.69
CA ARG A 101 16.25 -1.57 9.93
C ARG A 101 17.73 -1.18 10.02
N ASN A 102 18.64 -2.04 9.55
CA ASN A 102 20.07 -1.72 9.53
C ASN A 102 20.39 -0.62 8.50
N ILE A 103 19.72 -0.64 7.35
CA ILE A 103 19.83 0.43 6.34
C ILE A 103 19.36 1.76 6.93
N LEU A 104 18.18 1.82 7.56
CA LEU A 104 17.66 3.03 8.21
C LEU A 104 18.60 3.56 9.31
N LYS A 105 19.24 2.67 10.08
CA LYS A 105 20.27 3.06 11.04
C LYS A 105 21.49 3.67 10.36
N SER A 106 21.99 3.06 9.28
CA SER A 106 23.13 3.61 8.52
C SER A 106 22.83 4.97 7.90
N GLN A 107 21.64 5.15 7.33
CA GLN A 107 21.18 6.43 6.81
C GLN A 107 21.15 7.52 7.89
N PHE A 108 20.66 7.20 9.09
CA PHE A 108 20.67 8.12 10.22
C PHE A 108 22.07 8.47 10.71
N VAL A 109 22.99 7.49 10.74
CA VAL A 109 24.41 7.73 11.09
C VAL A 109 25.04 8.73 10.12
N GLU A 110 24.80 8.59 8.82
CA GLU A 110 25.31 9.54 7.82
C GLU A 110 24.66 10.91 7.97
N ALA A 111 23.35 10.98 8.24
CA ALA A 111 22.66 12.25 8.46
C ALA A 111 23.14 13.00 9.72
N CYS A 112 23.70 12.30 10.71
CA CYS A 112 24.31 12.93 11.88
C CYS A 112 25.63 13.67 11.56
N ARG A 113 26.21 13.49 10.38
CA ARG A 113 27.46 14.13 9.98
C ARG A 113 27.18 15.46 9.29
N VAL A 114 27.96 16.50 9.62
CA VAL A 114 27.91 17.76 8.85
C VAL A 114 28.35 17.49 7.41
N GLY A 115 27.45 17.76 6.47
CA GLY A 115 27.62 17.46 5.03
C GLY A 115 27.16 16.06 4.61
N GLY A 116 26.61 15.25 5.51
CA GLY A 116 26.19 13.87 5.24
C GLY A 116 24.95 13.73 4.35
N ASN A 117 24.27 14.82 3.99
CA ASN A 117 23.05 14.79 3.16
C ASN A 117 23.28 14.11 1.80
N ALA A 118 24.44 14.35 1.15
CA ALA A 118 24.75 13.71 -0.13
C ALA A 118 24.83 12.19 -0.01
N GLU A 119 25.51 11.70 1.03
CA GLU A 119 25.65 10.26 1.28
C GLU A 119 24.33 9.62 1.71
N PHE A 120 23.53 10.31 2.54
CA PHE A 120 22.16 9.90 2.85
C PHE A 120 21.32 9.73 1.58
N LYS A 121 21.31 10.74 0.69
CA LYS A 121 20.56 10.68 -0.58
C LYS A 121 21.04 9.52 -1.46
N ARG A 122 22.36 9.27 -1.51
CA ARG A 122 22.96 8.15 -2.23
C ARG A 122 22.47 6.81 -1.66
N LEU A 123 22.51 6.62 -0.34
CA LEU A 123 22.04 5.40 0.33
C LEU A 123 20.53 5.19 0.15
N LYS A 124 19.73 6.26 0.25
CA LYS A 124 18.28 6.24 -0.01
C LYS A 124 17.99 5.69 -1.41
N THR A 125 18.64 6.23 -2.43
CA THR A 125 18.46 5.79 -3.82
C THR A 125 19.02 4.40 -4.07
N LEU A 126 20.20 4.08 -3.54
CA LEU A 126 20.86 2.78 -3.71
C LEU A 126 20.00 1.63 -3.18
N HIS A 127 19.44 1.80 -1.98
CA HIS A 127 18.65 0.76 -1.33
C HIS A 127 17.15 0.85 -1.63
N GLY A 128 16.67 1.98 -2.14
CA GLY A 128 15.24 2.22 -2.33
C GLY A 128 14.47 2.40 -1.02
N ILE A 129 15.15 2.76 0.08
CA ILE A 129 14.56 2.81 1.42
C ILE A 129 14.50 4.27 1.93
N LYS A 130 13.31 4.71 2.35
CA LYS A 130 13.01 5.98 3.04
C LYS A 130 11.89 5.74 4.05
N ASP A 131 12.17 5.99 5.31
CA ASP A 131 11.16 6.04 6.38
C ASP A 131 10.67 7.50 6.54
N THR A 132 9.40 7.75 6.28
CA THR A 132 8.79 9.10 6.37
C THR A 132 8.78 9.63 7.80
N PHE A 133 8.58 8.77 8.80
CA PHE A 133 8.66 9.14 10.21
C PHE A 133 10.11 9.50 10.58
N GLN A 134 11.08 8.73 10.11
CA GLN A 134 12.50 9.06 10.34
C GLN A 134 12.90 10.36 9.64
N ALA A 135 12.35 10.63 8.46
CA ALA A 135 12.66 11.81 7.66
C ALA A 135 12.50 13.12 8.44
N PHE A 136 11.46 13.25 9.28
CA PHE A 136 11.29 14.40 10.16
C PHE A 136 12.55 14.74 10.99
N PHE A 137 13.18 13.72 11.59
CA PHE A 137 14.39 13.90 12.40
C PHE A 137 15.61 14.21 11.53
N LEU A 138 15.70 13.58 10.35
CA LEU A 138 16.76 13.82 9.38
C LEU A 138 16.73 15.27 8.88
N ASP A 139 15.54 15.80 8.58
CA ASP A 139 15.36 17.17 8.10
C ASP A 139 15.79 18.20 9.15
N CYS A 140 15.50 17.94 10.43
CA CYS A 140 16.01 18.76 11.53
C CYS A 140 17.55 18.80 11.56
N LEU A 141 18.21 17.65 11.33
CA LEU A 141 19.67 17.57 11.26
C LEU A 141 20.23 18.28 10.01
N PHE A 142 19.59 18.11 8.87
CA PHE A 142 20.00 18.74 7.61
C PHE A 142 19.87 20.27 7.66
N ALA A 143 18.82 20.80 8.30
CA ALA A 143 18.62 22.23 8.49
C ALA A 143 19.74 22.90 9.31
N ILE A 144 20.44 22.16 10.17
CA ILE A 144 21.64 22.64 10.87
C ILE A 144 22.86 22.51 9.96
N SER A 145 22.98 21.37 9.27
CA SER A 145 24.12 21.08 8.39
C SER A 145 24.25 22.07 7.25
N THR A 146 23.17 22.64 6.71
CA THR A 146 23.22 23.58 5.57
C THR A 146 23.53 25.02 5.94
N ARG A 147 23.65 25.36 7.23
CA ARG A 147 23.94 26.74 7.67
C ARG A 147 25.38 27.14 7.34
N CYS A 148 25.57 27.88 6.26
CA CYS A 148 26.88 28.32 5.76
C CYS A 148 27.61 29.31 6.68
N ASN A 149 26.87 30.09 7.48
CA ASN A 149 27.44 31.15 8.33
C ASN A 149 27.96 30.64 9.68
N ILE A 150 27.90 29.32 9.94
CA ILE A 150 28.26 28.72 11.22
C ILE A 150 29.47 27.78 11.02
N PRO A 151 30.55 27.95 11.80
CA PRO A 151 31.70 27.05 11.76
C PRO A 151 31.30 25.58 11.95
N LYS A 152 31.93 24.66 11.20
CA LYS A 152 31.63 23.22 11.23
C LYS A 152 31.57 22.65 12.64
N LYS A 153 32.54 23.00 13.49
CA LYS A 153 32.62 22.54 14.89
C LYS A 153 31.39 22.92 15.73
N HIS A 154 30.82 24.11 15.47
CA HIS A 154 29.61 24.53 16.18
C HIS A 154 28.39 23.77 15.66
N ARG A 155 28.27 23.58 14.33
CA ARG A 155 27.21 22.73 13.75
C ARG A 155 27.25 21.31 14.30
N GLU A 156 28.43 20.70 14.39
CA GLU A 156 28.61 19.36 14.98
C GLU A 156 28.12 19.30 16.44
N LYS A 157 28.47 20.33 17.23
CA LYS A 157 28.01 20.43 18.63
C LYS A 157 26.48 20.55 18.71
N THR A 158 25.88 21.45 17.93
CA THR A 158 24.42 21.64 17.90
C THR A 158 23.68 20.38 17.43
N MET A 159 24.20 19.68 16.41
CA MET A 159 23.62 18.41 15.95
C MET A 159 23.72 17.32 17.02
N ALA A 160 24.84 17.25 17.75
CA ALA A 160 25.00 16.30 18.85
C ALA A 160 24.04 16.59 20.02
N GLU A 161 23.79 17.85 20.32
CA GLU A 161 22.79 18.28 21.32
C GLU A 161 21.36 17.94 20.86
N LEU A 162 21.01 18.25 19.60
CA LEU A 162 19.71 17.92 19.02
C LEU A 162 19.46 16.40 19.03
N ARG A 163 20.46 15.61 18.67
CA ARG A 163 20.37 14.14 18.69
C ARG A 163 20.06 13.59 20.09
N LYS A 164 20.60 14.21 21.15
CA LYS A 164 20.29 13.81 22.54
C LYS A 164 18.85 14.12 22.94
N ALA A 165 18.22 15.11 22.30
CA ALA A 165 16.83 15.48 22.53
C ALA A 165 15.84 14.60 21.76
N PHE A 166 16.31 13.79 20.79
CA PHE A 166 15.45 12.87 20.06
C PHE A 166 14.97 11.71 20.93
N PRO A 167 13.77 11.15 20.65
CA PRO A 167 13.32 9.93 21.30
C PRO A 167 14.27 8.76 21.01
N THR A 168 14.22 7.73 21.85
CA THR A 168 15.00 6.49 21.65
C THR A 168 14.68 5.84 20.31
N GLU A 169 13.41 5.89 19.90
CA GLU A 169 12.90 5.31 18.67
C GLU A 169 12.60 6.41 17.65
N ILE A 170 13.42 6.48 16.60
CA ILE A 170 13.37 7.49 15.53
C ILE A 170 12.89 6.91 14.20
N THR A 171 12.47 5.65 14.18
CA THR A 171 11.90 4.98 13.00
C THR A 171 10.41 4.71 13.21
N SER A 172 9.70 4.50 12.11
CA SER A 172 8.26 4.22 12.06
C SER A 172 7.83 3.13 13.07
N PRO A 173 6.65 3.27 13.72
CA PRO A 173 6.11 2.28 14.64
C PRO A 173 5.94 0.88 14.09
N VAL A 174 5.80 0.74 12.77
CA VAL A 174 5.73 -0.54 12.08
C VAL A 174 6.87 -1.48 12.47
N TRP A 175 8.08 -0.95 12.71
CA TRP A 175 9.26 -1.73 13.09
C TRP A 175 9.22 -2.26 14.52
N ARG A 176 8.20 -1.92 15.31
CA ARG A 176 7.99 -2.37 16.70
C ARG A 176 6.88 -3.42 16.83
N ILE A 177 6.11 -3.67 15.77
CA ILE A 177 5.09 -4.72 15.76
C ILE A 177 5.80 -6.07 15.85
N LYS A 178 5.46 -6.91 16.83
CA LYS A 178 6.08 -8.23 16.99
C LYS A 178 5.67 -9.13 15.80
N ASP A 179 6.61 -9.93 15.31
CA ASP A 179 6.37 -10.96 14.28
C ASP A 179 5.87 -10.45 12.91
N PHE A 180 5.88 -9.13 12.67
CA PHE A 180 5.52 -8.50 11.39
C PHE A 180 6.75 -8.15 10.54
N ASP A 181 6.80 -8.58 9.29
CA ASP A 181 7.77 -8.15 8.28
C ASP A 181 7.05 -7.50 7.08
N PRO A 182 7.16 -6.18 6.88
CA PRO A 182 6.47 -5.49 5.79
C PRO A 182 6.93 -5.90 4.38
N HIS A 183 8.03 -6.66 4.26
CA HIS A 183 8.53 -7.16 2.97
C HIS A 183 7.85 -8.47 2.55
N SER A 184 7.49 -9.35 3.49
CA SER A 184 6.79 -10.61 3.23
C SER A 184 5.30 -10.54 3.53
N ASP A 185 4.94 -9.77 4.55
CA ASP A 185 3.60 -9.78 5.09
C ASP A 185 2.73 -8.81 4.29
N THR A 186 1.57 -9.30 3.90
CA THR A 186 0.53 -8.48 3.31
C THR A 186 -0.53 -8.26 4.37
N PRO A 187 -0.49 -7.16 5.14
CA PRO A 187 -1.61 -6.82 6.00
C PRO A 187 -2.83 -6.64 5.08
N VAL A 188 -3.73 -7.61 5.11
CA VAL A 188 -4.99 -7.56 4.39
C VAL A 188 -5.90 -6.73 5.28
N GLU A 189 -6.26 -5.55 4.81
CA GLU A 189 -7.26 -4.76 5.50
C GLU A 189 -8.62 -5.35 5.13
N ILE A 190 -9.06 -6.27 5.98
CA ILE A 190 -10.16 -7.20 5.72
C ILE A 190 -11.44 -6.44 5.31
N LEU A 191 -11.68 -5.27 5.91
CA LEU A 191 -12.83 -4.43 5.59
C LEU A 191 -12.79 -3.97 4.12
N HIS A 192 -11.72 -3.33 3.63
CA HIS A 192 -11.70 -2.87 2.24
C HIS A 192 -11.46 -3.96 1.20
N VAL A 193 -10.75 -5.05 1.56
CA VAL A 193 -10.45 -6.14 0.61
C VAL A 193 -11.61 -7.14 0.50
N ILE A 194 -12.15 -7.59 1.63
CA ILE A 194 -13.19 -8.63 1.65
C ILE A 194 -14.58 -8.00 1.63
N LEU A 195 -14.93 -7.17 2.61
CA LEU A 195 -16.31 -6.67 2.75
C LEU A 195 -16.66 -5.62 1.69
N LEU A 196 -15.89 -4.53 1.61
CA LEU A 196 -16.11 -3.46 0.63
C LEU A 196 -15.50 -3.78 -0.75
N GLY A 197 -14.70 -4.85 -0.83
CA GLY A 197 -14.20 -5.42 -2.07
C GLY A 197 -15.10 -6.55 -2.55
N PHE A 198 -14.67 -7.81 -2.35
CA PHE A 198 -15.35 -8.98 -2.92
C PHE A 198 -16.86 -9.03 -2.62
N VAL A 199 -17.26 -8.95 -1.35
CA VAL A 199 -18.68 -9.08 -0.94
C VAL A 199 -19.52 -7.96 -1.53
N LYS A 200 -19.07 -6.70 -1.48
CA LYS A 200 -19.77 -5.55 -2.08
C LYS A 200 -20.02 -5.76 -3.56
N TYR A 201 -18.99 -6.12 -4.32
CA TYR A 201 -19.12 -6.25 -5.77
C TYR A 201 -19.92 -7.48 -6.16
N PHE A 202 -19.79 -8.59 -5.42
CA PHE A 202 -20.64 -9.77 -5.61
C PHE A 202 -22.10 -9.45 -5.31
N TRP A 203 -22.39 -8.76 -4.21
CA TRP A 203 -23.76 -8.36 -3.86
C TRP A 203 -24.36 -7.45 -4.92
N ARG A 204 -23.61 -6.43 -5.35
CA ARG A 204 -24.06 -5.53 -6.40
C ARG A 204 -24.33 -6.26 -7.72
N ASP A 205 -23.48 -7.19 -8.10
CA ASP A 205 -23.65 -8.02 -9.30
C ASP A 205 -24.90 -8.93 -9.17
N ALA A 206 -25.09 -9.58 -8.02
CA ALA A 206 -26.29 -10.36 -7.73
C ALA A 206 -27.55 -9.51 -7.92
N ILE A 207 -27.67 -8.36 -7.23
CA ILE A 207 -28.84 -7.47 -7.35
C ILE A 207 -29.05 -6.97 -8.78
N TYR A 208 -27.97 -6.67 -9.52
CA TYR A 208 -28.06 -6.21 -10.90
C TYR A 208 -28.67 -7.25 -11.83
N ARG A 209 -28.38 -8.54 -11.63
CA ARG A 209 -28.90 -9.65 -12.44
C ARG A 209 -30.38 -9.95 -12.19
N LEU A 210 -30.90 -9.64 -11.01
CA LEU A 210 -32.28 -9.94 -10.65
C LEU A 210 -33.27 -9.01 -11.36
N SER A 211 -34.39 -9.58 -11.81
CA SER A 211 -35.57 -8.82 -12.24
C SER A 211 -36.22 -8.07 -11.08
N SER A 212 -37.21 -7.21 -11.36
CA SER A 212 -37.96 -6.51 -10.31
C SER A 212 -38.65 -7.49 -9.36
N GLU A 213 -39.30 -8.51 -9.90
CA GLU A 213 -40.03 -9.52 -9.14
C GLU A 213 -39.08 -10.37 -8.28
N GLN A 214 -37.91 -10.74 -8.83
CA GLN A 214 -36.88 -11.46 -8.09
C GLN A 214 -36.28 -10.62 -6.95
N ARG A 215 -36.15 -9.30 -7.14
CA ARG A 215 -35.72 -8.38 -6.08
C ARG A 215 -36.74 -8.31 -4.96
N ASP A 216 -38.04 -8.30 -5.27
CA ASP A 216 -39.10 -8.33 -4.25
C ASP A 216 -39.05 -9.63 -3.43
N ILE A 217 -38.81 -10.77 -4.09
CA ILE A 217 -38.58 -12.06 -3.41
C ILE A 217 -37.37 -11.96 -2.48
N LEU A 218 -36.25 -11.39 -2.95
CA LEU A 218 -35.04 -11.24 -2.14
C LEU A 218 -35.27 -10.30 -0.94
N ILE A 219 -35.99 -9.19 -1.12
CA ILE A 219 -36.37 -8.27 -0.04
C ILE A 219 -37.17 -9.01 1.03
N ALA A 220 -38.17 -9.80 0.62
CA ALA A 220 -38.99 -10.58 1.54
C ALA A 220 -38.14 -11.62 2.29
N ARG A 221 -37.28 -12.36 1.58
CA ARG A 221 -36.38 -13.35 2.19
C ARG A 221 -35.44 -12.75 3.22
N LEU A 222 -34.79 -11.64 2.89
CA LEU A 222 -33.91 -10.93 3.82
C LEU A 222 -34.69 -10.45 5.05
N SER A 223 -35.87 -9.84 4.84
CA SER A 223 -36.67 -9.27 5.93
C SER A 223 -37.27 -10.33 6.86
N CYS A 224 -37.50 -11.55 6.35
CA CYS A 224 -38.01 -12.68 7.11
C CYS A 224 -36.91 -13.65 7.60
N PHE A 225 -35.64 -13.38 7.29
CA PHE A 225 -34.53 -14.25 7.69
C PHE A 225 -34.37 -14.24 9.21
N ASP A 226 -34.37 -15.41 9.84
CA ASP A 226 -34.14 -15.52 11.27
C ASP A 226 -32.66 -15.28 11.60
N THR A 227 -32.36 -14.17 12.27
CA THR A 227 -31.01 -13.79 12.67
C THR A 227 -30.65 -14.24 14.09
N SER A 228 -31.53 -14.96 14.79
CA SER A 228 -31.33 -15.37 16.19
C SER A 228 -30.01 -16.11 16.41
N GLY A 229 -29.63 -17.00 15.50
CA GLY A 229 -28.36 -17.75 15.54
C GLY A 229 -27.11 -16.96 15.14
N LEU A 230 -27.28 -15.76 14.55
CA LEU A 230 -26.18 -14.93 14.05
C LEU A 230 -25.76 -13.82 15.03
N GLY A 231 -26.57 -13.54 16.06
CA GLY A 231 -26.30 -12.47 17.01
C GLY A 231 -26.33 -11.05 16.39
N ILE A 232 -27.01 -10.89 15.25
CA ILE A 232 -27.19 -9.59 14.56
C ILE A 232 -28.67 -9.15 14.60
N PRO A 233 -28.95 -7.84 14.53
CA PRO A 233 -30.32 -7.35 14.40
C PRO A 233 -31.03 -7.89 13.15
N PRO A 234 -32.38 -7.90 13.12
CA PRO A 234 -33.14 -8.25 11.93
C PRO A 234 -32.69 -7.44 10.71
N LEU A 235 -32.65 -8.09 9.54
CA LEU A 235 -32.17 -7.48 8.32
C LEU A 235 -33.24 -6.57 7.71
N SER A 236 -32.84 -5.37 7.27
CA SER A 236 -33.69 -4.53 6.44
C SER A 236 -33.54 -4.92 4.96
N GLY A 237 -34.34 -5.87 4.48
CA GLY A 237 -34.26 -6.34 3.10
C GLY A 237 -34.37 -5.22 2.06
N SER A 238 -35.29 -4.28 2.29
CA SER A 238 -35.47 -3.11 1.43
C SER A 238 -34.18 -2.27 1.33
N THR A 239 -33.52 -2.01 2.47
CA THR A 239 -32.27 -1.25 2.49
C THR A 239 -31.16 -2.01 1.77
N LEU A 240 -30.97 -3.29 2.07
CA LEU A 240 -29.87 -4.10 1.54
C LEU A 240 -29.96 -4.30 0.02
N VAL A 241 -31.17 -4.33 -0.54
CA VAL A 241 -31.38 -4.46 -1.99
C VAL A 241 -31.33 -3.09 -2.68
N THR A 242 -32.01 -2.08 -2.15
CA THR A 242 -32.11 -0.75 -2.79
C THR A 242 -30.77 -0.02 -2.84
N TYR A 243 -29.99 -0.11 -1.75
CA TYR A 243 -28.73 0.62 -1.59
C TYR A 243 -27.50 -0.25 -1.79
N ALA A 244 -27.61 -1.35 -2.56
CA ALA A 244 -26.56 -2.37 -2.72
C ALA A 244 -25.15 -1.82 -3.07
N GLY A 245 -25.06 -0.64 -3.69
CA GLY A 245 -23.78 0.02 -4.02
C GLY A 245 -23.17 0.91 -2.92
N SER A 246 -23.94 1.29 -1.90
CA SER A 246 -23.58 2.30 -0.90
C SER A 246 -23.73 1.82 0.55
N LEU A 247 -23.81 0.51 0.76
CA LEU A 247 -23.86 -0.09 2.10
C LEU A 247 -22.50 0.05 2.82
N THR A 248 -22.53 -0.20 4.13
CA THR A 248 -21.36 -0.14 5.01
C THR A 248 -20.74 -1.52 5.22
N GLY A 249 -19.55 -1.58 5.82
CA GLY A 249 -18.90 -2.85 6.17
C GLY A 249 -19.78 -3.74 7.07
N ARG A 250 -20.55 -3.16 7.99
CA ARG A 250 -21.46 -3.93 8.85
C ARG A 250 -22.53 -4.66 8.03
N ASP A 251 -23.11 -3.97 7.05
CA ASP A 251 -24.14 -4.54 6.19
C ASP A 251 -23.58 -5.68 5.34
N PHE A 252 -22.39 -5.49 4.77
CA PHE A 252 -21.73 -6.54 3.99
C PHE A 252 -21.29 -7.73 4.84
N CYS A 253 -20.95 -7.52 6.11
CA CYS A 253 -20.70 -8.61 7.05
C CYS A 253 -21.95 -9.46 7.28
N ALA A 254 -23.12 -8.82 7.42
CA ALA A 254 -24.40 -9.54 7.53
C ALA A 254 -24.75 -10.25 6.21
N ILE A 255 -24.59 -9.58 5.06
CA ILE A 255 -24.83 -10.18 3.74
C ILE A 255 -23.99 -11.43 3.52
N ALA A 256 -22.69 -11.39 3.83
CA ALA A 256 -21.79 -12.53 3.64
C ALA A 256 -22.27 -13.80 4.40
N GLN A 257 -22.92 -13.62 5.54
CA GLN A 257 -23.44 -14.73 6.36
C GLN A 257 -24.76 -15.31 5.84
N VAL A 258 -25.57 -14.52 5.14
CA VAL A 258 -26.93 -14.93 4.73
C VAL A 258 -27.08 -15.15 3.23
N ALA A 259 -26.17 -14.62 2.41
CA ALA A 259 -26.29 -14.60 0.95
C ALA A 259 -26.58 -15.98 0.32
N PRO A 260 -25.88 -17.07 0.68
CA PRO A 260 -26.21 -18.42 0.19
C PRO A 260 -27.68 -18.83 0.37
N PHE A 261 -28.25 -18.50 1.53
CA PHE A 261 -29.58 -18.93 1.93
C PHE A 261 -30.71 -18.08 1.33
N VAL A 262 -30.42 -16.84 0.96
CA VAL A 262 -31.43 -15.94 0.37
C VAL A 262 -31.38 -15.93 -1.16
N LEU A 263 -30.28 -16.38 -1.77
CA LEU A 263 -30.04 -16.37 -3.21
C LEU A 263 -30.24 -17.72 -3.92
N TYR A 264 -30.41 -18.84 -3.21
CA TYR A 264 -30.27 -20.23 -3.70
C TYR A 264 -31.04 -20.66 -4.96
N ASP A 265 -32.05 -19.92 -5.39
CA ASP A 265 -32.83 -20.14 -6.62
C ASP A 265 -33.02 -18.86 -7.46
N LEU A 266 -32.36 -17.76 -7.05
CA LEU A 266 -32.39 -16.47 -7.74
C LEU A 266 -31.18 -16.29 -8.66
N LEU A 267 -30.12 -17.06 -8.45
CA LEU A 267 -28.88 -17.02 -9.22
C LEU A 267 -28.56 -18.38 -9.85
N GLU A 268 -27.76 -18.34 -10.91
CA GLU A 268 -27.20 -19.53 -11.53
C GLU A 268 -26.29 -20.31 -10.57
N LYS A 269 -26.18 -21.62 -10.78
CA LYS A 269 -25.47 -22.54 -9.89
C LYS A 269 -24.03 -22.12 -9.61
N ASP A 270 -23.27 -21.76 -10.65
CA ASP A 270 -21.86 -21.39 -10.52
C ASP A 270 -21.68 -20.11 -9.67
N LEU A 271 -22.63 -19.17 -9.77
CA LEU A 271 -22.63 -17.95 -8.94
C LEU A 271 -22.94 -18.28 -7.48
N LEU A 272 -23.83 -19.24 -7.23
CA LEU A 272 -24.13 -19.71 -5.87
C LEU A 272 -22.97 -20.46 -5.26
N GLU A 273 -22.26 -21.29 -6.04
CA GLU A 273 -21.03 -21.96 -5.60
C GLU A 273 -19.97 -20.93 -5.22
N ALA A 274 -19.83 -19.84 -5.99
CA ALA A 274 -18.93 -18.74 -5.65
C ALA A 274 -19.34 -18.01 -4.35
N TRP A 275 -20.65 -17.79 -4.12
CA TRP A 275 -21.17 -17.25 -2.86
C TRP A 275 -20.93 -18.18 -1.67
N ASN A 276 -21.10 -19.49 -1.85
CA ASN A 276 -20.81 -20.48 -0.81
C ASN A 276 -19.33 -20.46 -0.43
N ALA A 277 -18.43 -20.46 -1.42
CA ALA A 277 -17.00 -20.36 -1.19
C ALA A 277 -16.62 -19.06 -0.46
N LEU A 278 -17.23 -17.93 -0.85
CA LEU A 278 -17.03 -16.65 -0.17
C LEU A 278 -17.58 -16.67 1.27
N GLY A 279 -18.75 -17.29 1.49
CA GLY A 279 -19.36 -17.46 2.80
C GLY A 279 -18.53 -18.31 3.77
N ILE A 280 -17.74 -19.26 3.25
CA ILE A 280 -16.77 -20.07 4.04
C ILE A 280 -15.48 -19.26 4.27
N LEU A 281 -14.98 -18.56 3.25
CA LEU A 281 -13.74 -17.78 3.35
C LEU A 281 -13.86 -16.65 4.37
N VAL A 282 -14.97 -15.91 4.38
CA VAL A 282 -15.19 -14.74 5.24
C VAL A 282 -14.92 -15.07 6.72
N PRO A 283 -15.54 -16.08 7.37
CA PRO A 283 -15.24 -16.37 8.76
C PRO A 283 -13.78 -16.80 8.99
N LEU A 284 -13.16 -17.56 8.07
CA LEU A 284 -11.77 -18.00 8.19
C LEU A 284 -10.78 -16.82 8.21
N VAL A 285 -11.02 -15.79 7.39
CA VAL A 285 -10.15 -14.60 7.35
C VAL A 285 -10.21 -13.77 8.65
N TRP A 286 -11.27 -13.91 9.44
CA TRP A 286 -11.41 -13.25 10.75
C TRP A 286 -10.90 -14.10 11.93
N GLN A 287 -10.51 -15.35 11.69
CA GLN A 287 -9.92 -16.17 12.75
C GLN A 287 -8.48 -15.73 13.02
N PRO A 288 -8.12 -15.41 14.27
CA PRO A 288 -6.77 -14.95 14.61
C PRO A 288 -5.72 -16.07 14.56
N GLN A 289 -6.16 -17.32 14.60
CA GLN A 289 -5.35 -18.54 14.50
C GLN A 289 -6.15 -19.57 13.71
N MET A 290 -5.48 -20.28 12.79
CA MET A 290 -6.00 -21.46 12.13
C MET A 290 -5.28 -22.66 12.73
N ASP A 291 -6.02 -23.72 13.08
CA ASP A 291 -5.41 -25.00 13.45
C ASP A 291 -4.72 -25.59 12.20
N ASP A 292 -3.59 -26.29 12.38
CA ASP A 292 -2.72 -26.78 11.28
C ASP A 292 -3.40 -27.76 10.29
N ASP A 293 -4.65 -28.15 10.54
CA ASP A 293 -5.41 -29.09 9.71
C ASP A 293 -6.31 -28.36 8.71
N VAL A 294 -5.69 -27.80 7.67
CA VAL A 294 -6.34 -27.08 6.55
C VAL A 294 -7.45 -27.92 5.89
N HIS A 295 -7.42 -29.26 6.03
CA HIS A 295 -8.41 -30.17 5.45
C HIS A 295 -9.72 -30.29 6.25
N GLN A 296 -9.80 -29.76 7.48
CA GLN A 296 -11.05 -29.79 8.27
C GLN A 296 -12.02 -28.65 7.94
N HIS A 297 -11.57 -27.64 7.20
CA HIS A 297 -12.32 -26.40 6.96
C HIS A 297 -12.75 -26.17 5.50
N ILE A 298 -12.59 -27.19 4.63
CA ILE A 298 -12.93 -27.17 3.19
C ILE A 298 -13.91 -28.32 2.92
#